data_AF-A0A0F7FTT5-F1
#
_entry.id   AF-A0A0F7FTT5-F1
#
_cell.length_a   1.000
_cell.length_b   1.000
_cell.length_c   1.000
_cell.angle_alpha   90.00
_cell.angle_beta   90.00
_cell.angle_gamma   90.00
#
_symmetry.space_group_name_H-M   'P 1'
#
loop_
_entity.id
_entity.type
_entity.pdbx_description
1 polymer ?
#
loop_
_entity_poly.entity_id
_entity_poly.type
_entity_poly.pdbx_seq_one_letter_code
_entity_poly.pdbx_strand_id
1 'polypeptide(L)'
;MDILVLIGRILFALLFLGSAFNHLSQSRAMAGYVESKGLPSGENLVRGSGILMLLGALSVAFGIWADLGALLLVVFLVPTAFLMHAFWKESDPGTRQNEMTQFLKDISLAGAALALLGLFAIAGHKVGLTFTGPLFG
;
A
#
# COMPACT_ATOMS: atom_id res chain seq x y z
N MET A 1 -16.99 -16.12 -10.46
CA MET A 1 -15.63 -15.54 -10.44
C MET A 1 -15.58 -14.23 -9.65
N ASP A 2 -16.59 -13.36 -9.76
CA ASP A 2 -16.61 -12.06 -9.05
C ASP A 2 -16.47 -12.17 -7.52
N ILE A 3 -17.08 -13.18 -6.89
CA ILE A 3 -16.94 -13.41 -5.45
C ILE A 3 -15.48 -13.67 -5.06
N LEU A 4 -14.73 -14.42 -5.88
CA LEU A 4 -13.31 -14.68 -5.63
C LEU A 4 -12.48 -13.40 -5.77
N VAL A 5 -12.78 -12.57 -6.77
CA VAL A 5 -12.14 -11.27 -6.94
C VAL A 5 -12.46 -10.35 -5.77
N LEU A 6 -13.70 -10.33 -5.28
CA LEU A 6 -14.09 -9.57 -4.09
C LEU A 6 -13.33 -10.03 -2.84
N ILE A 7 -13.27 -11.34 -2.58
CA ILE A 7 -12.51 -11.89 -1.45
C ILE A 7 -11.03 -11.48 -1.57
N GLY A 8 -10.43 -11.62 -2.76
CA GLY A 8 -9.05 -11.21 -3.01
C GLY A 8 -8.81 -9.72 -2.71
N ARG A 9 -9.70 -8.84 -3.16
CA ARG A 9 -9.63 -7.39 -2.89
C ARG A 9 -9.72 -7.08 -1.40
N ILE A 10 -10.64 -7.73 -0.68
CA ILE A 10 -10.80 -7.54 0.77
C ILE A 10 -9.53 -8.00 1.50
N LEU A 11 -9.05 -9.21 1.24
CA LEU A 11 -7.86 -9.76 1.88
C LEU A 11 -6.62 -8.90 1.61
N PHE A 12 -6.45 -8.44 0.37
CA PHE A 12 -5.40 -7.52 -0.02
C PHE A 12 -5.50 -6.18 0.74
N ALA A 13 -6.70 -5.59 0.81
CA ALA A 13 -6.92 -4.30 1.45
C ALA A 13 -6.75 -4.33 2.99
N LEU A 14 -7.00 -5.46 3.65
CA LEU A 14 -6.96 -5.57 5.12
C LEU A 14 -5.62 -5.10 5.72
N LEU A 15 -4.50 -5.48 5.09
CA LEU A 15 -3.17 -5.06 5.55
C LEU A 15 -3.04 -3.53 5.53
N PHE A 16 -3.44 -2.90 4.43
CA PHE A 16 -3.34 -1.46 4.27
C PHE A 16 -4.30 -0.69 5.18
N LEU A 17 -5.49 -1.22 5.46
CA LEU A 17 -6.42 -0.61 6.41
C LEU A 17 -5.83 -0.61 7.83
N GLY A 18 -5.23 -1.73 8.25
CA GLY A 18 -4.50 -1.81 9.52
C GLY A 18 -3.31 -0.84 9.57
N SER A 19 -2.49 -0.83 8.52
CA SER A 19 -1.35 0.10 8.41
C SER A 19 -1.78 1.57 8.40
N ALA A 20 -2.85 1.91 7.68
CA ALA A 20 -3.40 3.26 7.65
C ALA A 20 -3.86 3.72 9.04
N PHE A 21 -4.59 2.86 9.76
CA PHE A 21 -5.00 3.15 11.13
C PHE A 21 -3.79 3.40 12.03
N ASN A 22 -2.76 2.56 11.96
CA ASN A 22 -1.54 2.73 12.74
C ASN A 22 -0.81 4.04 12.39
N HIS A 23 -0.63 4.35 11.10
CA HIS A 23 0.01 5.59 10.66
C HIS A 23 -0.73 6.84 11.15
N LEU A 24 -2.06 6.84 11.10
CA LEU A 24 -2.87 7.98 11.52
C LEU A 24 -2.93 8.13 13.06
N SER A 25 -3.06 7.02 13.78
CA SER A 25 -3.18 7.03 15.25
C SER A 25 -1.84 7.18 15.97
N GLN A 26 -0.74 6.76 15.34
CA GLN A 26 0.60 6.72 15.93
C GLN A 26 1.61 7.61 15.19
N SER A 27 1.16 8.60 14.41
CA SER A 27 2.04 9.43 13.57
C SER A 27 3.22 10.04 14.31
N ARG A 28 2.99 10.52 15.55
CA ARG A 28 4.04 11.08 16.42
C ARG A 28 5.05 10.04 16.86
N ALA A 29 4.59 8.85 17.24
CA ALA A 29 5.46 7.77 17.70
C ALA A 29 6.34 7.22 16.55
N MET A 30 5.79 7.18 15.34
CA MET A 30 6.50 6.70 14.14
C MET A 30 7.41 7.74 13.51
N ALA A 31 7.24 9.03 13.83
CA ALA A 31 8.01 10.13 13.23
C ALA A 31 9.53 9.94 13.38
N GLY A 32 9.99 9.51 14.56
CA GLY A 32 11.41 9.29 14.82
C GLY A 32 12.03 8.20 13.93
N TYR A 33 11.26 7.17 13.56
CA TYR A 33 11.74 6.15 12.62
C TYR A 33 11.86 6.69 11.19
N VAL A 34 10.93 7.55 10.77
CA VAL A 34 11.01 8.21 9.46
C VAL A 34 12.20 9.16 9.39
N GLU A 35 12.41 9.95 10.44
CA GLU A 35 13.51 10.91 10.51
C GLU A 35 14.87 10.23 10.66
N SER A 36 14.95 9.07 11.33
CA SER A 36 16.21 8.29 11.41
C SER A 36 16.67 7.76 10.05
N LYS A 37 15.76 7.63 9.07
CA LYS A 37 16.08 7.30 7.67
C LYS A 37 16.45 8.53 6.83
N GLY A 38 16.53 9.72 7.44
CA GLY A 38 16.97 10.97 6.81
C GLY A 38 15.87 11.77 6.10
N LEU A 39 14.60 11.41 6.29
CA LEU A 39 13.47 12.14 5.72
C LEU A 39 13.01 13.28 6.66
N PRO A 40 12.75 14.48 6.14
CA PRO A 40 12.28 15.60 6.96
C PRO A 40 10.79 15.44 7.30
N SER A 41 10.35 16.09 8.38
CA SER A 41 8.93 16.17 8.76
C SER A 41 8.26 14.79 8.94
N GLY A 42 8.87 13.91 9.75
CA GLY A 42 8.48 12.51 9.85
C GLY A 42 7.00 12.31 10.15
N GLU A 43 6.46 13.07 11.11
CA GLU A 43 5.03 12.98 11.47
C GLU A 43 4.10 13.27 10.28
N ASN A 44 4.40 14.30 9.49
CA ASN A 44 3.57 14.68 8.34
C ASN A 44 3.62 13.61 7.24
N LEU A 45 4.80 13.02 7.01
CA LEU A 45 4.97 11.91 6.06
C LEU A 45 4.21 10.67 6.52
N VAL A 46 4.22 10.35 7.81
CA VAL A 46 3.44 9.22 8.35
C VAL A 46 1.94 9.48 8.21
N ARG A 47 1.45 10.69 8.54
CA ARG A 47 0.03 11.04 8.33
C ARG A 47 -0.37 10.95 6.86
N GLY A 48 0.45 11.52 5.96
CA GLY A 48 0.21 11.50 4.53
C GLY A 48 0.13 10.08 3.95
N SER A 49 1.06 9.21 4.34
CA SER A 49 1.01 7.80 3.95
C SER A 49 -0.19 7.07 4.53
N GLY A 50 -0.61 7.37 5.77
CA GLY A 50 -1.83 6.85 6.36
C GLY A 50 -3.09 7.19 5.55
N ILE A 51 -3.23 8.46 5.14
CA ILE A 51 -4.34 8.91 4.27
C ILE A 51 -4.28 8.20 2.92
N LEU A 52 -3.12 8.15 2.29
CA LEU A 52 -2.92 7.53 0.97
C LEU A 52 -3.30 6.04 0.99
N MET A 53 -2.83 5.31 2.00
CA MET A 53 -3.19 3.90 2.19
C MET A 53 -4.68 3.72 2.45
N LEU A 54 -5.29 4.55 3.30
CA LEU A 54 -6.71 4.46 3.61
C LEU A 54 -7.56 4.63 2.35
N LEU A 55 -7.29 5.68 1.57
CA LEU A 55 -8.01 5.96 0.33
C LEU A 55 -7.81 4.83 -0.70
N GLY A 56 -6.56 4.39 -0.90
CA GLY A 56 -6.25 3.30 -1.82
C GLY A 56 -6.91 1.98 -1.43
N ALA A 57 -6.85 1.61 -0.16
CA ALA A 57 -7.41 0.35 0.35
C ALA A 57 -8.94 0.32 0.28
N LEU A 58 -9.61 1.40 0.68
CA LEU A 58 -11.08 1.50 0.59
C LEU A 58 -11.55 1.49 -0.86
N SER A 59 -10.83 2.20 -1.74
CA SER A 59 -11.09 2.20 -3.19
C SER A 59 -11.03 0.80 -3.78
N VAL A 60 -9.98 0.02 -3.48
CA VAL A 60 -9.84 -1.37 -3.96
C VAL A 60 -10.90 -2.28 -3.35
N ALA A 61 -11.09 -2.24 -2.02
CA ALA A 61 -12.00 -3.13 -1.30
C ALA A 61 -13.45 -3.00 -1.79
N PHE A 62 -13.92 -1.76 -1.94
CA PHE A 62 -15.30 -1.48 -2.36
C PHE A 62 -15.45 -1.40 -3.89
N GLY A 63 -14.35 -1.34 -4.63
CA GLY A 63 -14.42 -1.19 -6.08
C GLY A 63 -14.86 0.21 -6.50
N ILE A 64 -14.41 1.24 -5.79
CA ILE A 64 -14.63 2.66 -6.13
C ILE A 64 -13.36 3.13 -6.83
N TRP A 65 -13.38 3.27 -8.16
CA TRP A 65 -12.19 3.56 -8.98
C TRP A 65 -10.99 2.69 -8.58
N ALA A 66 -11.22 1.37 -8.56
CA ALA A 66 -10.31 0.40 -7.94
C ALA A 66 -8.91 0.37 -8.55
N ASP A 67 -8.81 0.70 -9.84
CA ASP A 67 -7.57 0.90 -10.58
C ASP A 67 -6.77 2.11 -10.06
N LEU A 68 -7.44 3.23 -9.78
CA LEU A 68 -6.83 4.37 -9.08
C LEU A 68 -6.40 3.96 -7.67
N GLY A 69 -7.26 3.26 -6.91
CA GLY A 69 -6.90 2.78 -5.58
C GLY A 69 -5.66 1.90 -5.58
N ALA A 70 -5.58 0.96 -6.52
CA ALA A 70 -4.42 0.12 -6.71
C ALA A 70 -3.17 0.95 -7.06
N LEU A 71 -3.29 1.96 -7.93
CA LEU A 71 -2.20 2.87 -8.28
C LEU A 71 -1.70 3.66 -7.05
N LEU A 72 -2.59 4.18 -6.21
CA LEU A 72 -2.23 4.88 -4.98
C LEU A 72 -1.41 3.98 -4.04
N LEU A 73 -1.78 2.70 -3.94
CA LEU A 73 -1.03 1.74 -3.13
C LEU A 73 0.35 1.43 -3.74
N VAL A 74 0.50 1.37 -5.06
CA VAL A 74 1.82 1.27 -5.71
C VAL A 74 2.69 2.47 -5.39
N VAL A 75 2.13 3.68 -5.50
CA VAL A 75 2.81 4.95 -5.20
C VAL A 75 3.22 5.03 -3.73
N PHE A 76 2.48 4.39 -2.82
CA PHE A 76 2.91 4.25 -1.43
C PHE A 76 4.02 3.21 -1.27
N LEU A 77 3.82 1.99 -1.78
CA LEU A 77 4.66 0.83 -1.51
C LEU A 77 6.06 0.95 -2.09
N VAL A 78 6.18 1.36 -3.36
CA VAL A 78 7.47 1.36 -4.05
C VAL A 78 8.43 2.36 -3.38
N PRO A 79 8.09 3.65 -3.19
CA PRO A 79 8.97 4.56 -2.47
C PRO A 79 9.25 4.12 -1.03
N THR A 80 8.25 3.59 -0.31
CA THR A 80 8.44 3.12 1.07
C THR A 80 9.48 1.99 1.14
N ALA A 81 9.43 1.03 0.22
CA ALA A 81 10.42 -0.05 0.14
C ALA A 81 11.85 0.51 0.05
N PHE A 82 12.10 1.45 -0.86
CA PHE A 82 13.45 1.97 -1.10
C PHE A 82 13.92 3.02 -0.09
N LEU A 83 12.99 3.79 0.50
CA LEU A 83 13.33 4.86 1.44
C LEU A 83 13.39 4.36 2.89
N MET A 84 12.41 3.54 3.30
CA MET A 84 12.28 3.07 4.67
C MET A 84 12.98 1.74 4.90
N HIS A 85 12.91 0.84 3.90
CA HIS A 85 13.35 -0.55 4.02
C HIS A 85 14.61 -0.86 3.21
N ALA A 86 15.53 0.11 3.13
CA ALA A 86 16.82 -0.01 2.44
C ALA A 86 17.80 -0.95 3.17
N PHE A 87 17.46 -2.24 3.26
CA PHE A 87 18.19 -3.26 4.02
C PHE A 87 19.68 -3.36 3.68
N TRP A 88 20.07 -2.99 2.45
CA TRP A 88 21.47 -2.96 2.01
C TRP A 88 22.32 -1.91 2.74
N LYS A 89 21.71 -0.94 3.42
CA LYS A 89 22.39 0.06 4.26
C LYS A 89 22.60 -0.40 5.71
N GLU A 90 21.95 -1.50 6.11
CA GLU A 90 22.02 -1.99 7.49
C GLU A 90 23.24 -2.89 7.70
N SER A 91 23.95 -2.64 8.81
CA SER A 91 25.18 -3.37 9.19
C SER A 91 24.92 -4.47 10.22
N ASP A 92 23.97 -4.25 11.12
CA ASP A 92 23.55 -5.28 12.08
C ASP A 92 22.78 -6.41 11.35
N PRO A 93 23.17 -7.68 11.49
CA PRO A 93 22.54 -8.78 10.77
C PRO A 93 21.05 -8.96 11.05
N GLY A 94 20.62 -8.77 12.30
CA GLY A 94 19.22 -8.92 12.70
C GLY A 94 18.35 -7.82 12.07
N THR A 95 18.80 -6.58 12.16
CA THR A 95 18.16 -5.41 11.56
C THR A 95 18.09 -5.54 10.04
N ARG A 96 19.20 -5.93 9.39
CA ARG A 96 19.25 -6.16 7.94
C ARG A 96 18.24 -7.20 7.48
N GLN A 97 18.12 -8.32 8.19
CA GLN A 97 17.15 -9.36 7.86
C GLN A 97 15.71 -8.84 7.98
N ASN A 98 15.39 -8.12 9.06
CA ASN A 98 14.06 -7.54 9.26
C ASN A 98 13.70 -6.53 8.16
N GLU A 99 14.62 -5.61 7.82
CA GLU A 99 14.40 -4.64 6.74
C GLU A 99 14.26 -5.33 5.39
N MET A 100 15.01 -6.41 5.12
CA MET A 100 14.87 -7.17 3.89
C MET A 100 13.48 -7.82 3.78
N THR A 101 12.94 -8.34 4.88
CA THR A 101 11.58 -8.87 4.91
C THR A 101 10.54 -7.77 4.62
N GLN A 102 10.68 -6.58 5.21
CA GLN A 102 9.76 -5.47 4.93
C GLN A 102 9.87 -4.97 3.49
N PHE A 103 11.09 -4.86 2.96
CA PHE A 103 11.33 -4.52 1.56
C PHE A 103 10.61 -5.50 0.62
N LEU A 104 10.83 -6.80 0.82
CA LEU A 104 10.21 -7.83 -0.01
C LEU A 104 8.68 -7.86 0.14
N LYS A 105 8.15 -7.60 1.35
CA LYS A 105 6.72 -7.44 1.58
C LYS A 105 6.17 -6.30 0.72
N ASP A 106 6.79 -5.13 0.77
CA ASP A 106 6.31 -3.96 0.04
C ASP A 106 6.39 -4.15 -1.49
N ILE A 107 7.49 -4.70 -2.00
CA ILE A 107 7.64 -5.01 -3.43
C ILE A 107 6.62 -6.06 -3.89
N SER A 108 6.40 -7.12 -3.10
CA SER A 108 5.42 -8.16 -3.45
C SER A 108 4.00 -7.62 -3.47
N LEU A 109 3.65 -6.78 -2.49
CA LEU A 109 2.35 -6.11 -2.44
C LEU A 109 2.19 -5.09 -3.58
N ALA A 110 3.26 -4.41 -4.00
CA ALA A 110 3.22 -3.52 -5.15
C ALA A 110 2.96 -4.31 -6.44
N GLY A 111 3.58 -5.49 -6.58
CA GLY A 111 3.28 -6.43 -7.67
C GLY A 111 1.82 -6.88 -7.68
N ALA A 112 1.25 -7.20 -6.51
CA ALA A 112 -0.17 -7.55 -6.38
C ALA A 112 -1.09 -6.36 -6.72
N ALA A 113 -0.73 -5.15 -6.29
CA ALA A 113 -1.45 -3.92 -6.62
C ALA A 113 -1.44 -3.68 -8.15
N LEU A 114 -0.28 -3.83 -8.81
CA LEU A 114 -0.16 -3.73 -10.26
C LEU A 114 -0.97 -4.80 -10.99
N ALA A 115 -1.01 -6.03 -10.49
CA ALA A 115 -1.84 -7.08 -11.05
C ALA A 115 -3.34 -6.76 -10.94
N LEU A 116 -3.78 -6.17 -9.81
CA LEU A 116 -5.16 -5.69 -9.65
C LEU A 116 -5.46 -4.51 -10.59
N LEU A 117 -4.55 -3.55 -10.71
CA LEU A 117 -4.66 -2.45 -11.65
C LEU A 117 -4.81 -2.99 -13.09
N GLY A 118 -3.97 -3.94 -13.49
CA GLY A 118 -4.06 -4.60 -14.79
C GLY A 118 -5.36 -5.38 -14.99
N LEU A 119 -5.84 -6.08 -13.95
CA LEU A 119 -7.14 -6.76 -14.00
C LEU A 119 -8.27 -5.77 -14.30
N PHE A 120 -8.33 -4.66 -13.58
CA PHE A 120 -9.34 -3.62 -13.80
C PHE A 120 -9.21 -2.97 -15.17
N ALA A 121 -7.98 -2.67 -15.61
CA ALA A 121 -7.72 -2.08 -16.94
C ALA A 121 -8.12 -3.00 -18.12
N ILE A 122 -7.97 -4.33 -17.95
CA ILE A 122 -8.28 -5.30 -19.01
C ILE A 122 -9.77 -5.67 -19.01
N ALA A 123 -10.34 -5.91 -17.82
CA ALA A 123 -11.72 -6.35 -17.70
C ALA A 123 -12.71 -5.18 -17.71
N GLY A 124 -12.27 -3.96 -17.39
CA GLY A 124 -13.09 -2.76 -17.36
C GLY A 124 -14.30 -2.93 -16.43
N HIS A 125 -15.47 -2.53 -16.93
CA HIS A 125 -16.77 -2.70 -16.28
C HIS A 125 -17.25 -4.16 -16.13
N LYS A 126 -16.50 -5.15 -16.61
CA LYS A 126 -16.88 -6.57 -16.47
C LYS A 126 -16.54 -7.14 -15.10
N VAL A 127 -15.71 -6.47 -14.30
CA VAL A 127 -15.45 -6.88 -12.92
C VAL A 127 -16.68 -6.58 -12.08
N GLY A 128 -17.40 -7.61 -11.65
CA GLY A 128 -18.60 -7.45 -10.83
C GLY A 128 -18.31 -7.09 -9.37
N LEU A 129 -19.37 -6.76 -8.61
CA LEU A 129 -19.32 -6.45 -7.18
C LEU A 129 -18.42 -5.23 -6.87
N THR A 130 -18.58 -4.17 -7.66
CA THR A 130 -17.94 -2.88 -7.49
C THR A 130 -19.01 -1.78 -7.39
N PHE A 131 -18.73 -0.71 -6.64
CA PHE A 131 -19.64 0.45 -6.61
C PHE A 131 -19.52 1.34 -7.85
N THR A 132 -18.35 1.37 -8.49
CA THR A 132 -18.11 2.10 -9.74
C THR A 132 -17.38 1.23 -10.75
N GLY A 133 -17.19 1.74 -11.97
CA GLY A 133 -16.17 1.21 -12.89
C GLY A 133 -14.75 1.68 -12.52
N PRO A 134 -13.73 1.14 -13.22
CA PRO A 134 -12.40 1.72 -13.20
C PRO A 134 -12.42 3.18 -13.71
N LEU A 135 -11.46 3.97 -13.27
CA LEU A 135 -11.30 5.37 -13.68
C LEU A 135 -10.59 5.51 -15.03
N PHE A 136 -9.65 4.62 -15.34
CA PHE A 136 -8.75 4.71 -16.49
C PHE A 136 -9.15 3.82 -17.68
N GLY A 137 -10.04 2.84 -17.49
CA GLY A 137 -10.53 1.95 -18.56
C GLY A 137 -11.03 0.61 -18.06
#